data_AF-A0A351GLW2-F1
#
_entry.id   AF-A0A351GLW2-F1
#
_cell.length_a   1.000
_cell.length_b   1.000
_cell.length_c   1.000
_cell.angle_alpha   90.00
_cell.angle_beta   90.00
_cell.angle_gamma   90.00
#
_symmetry.space_group_name_H-M   'P 1'
#
loop_
_entity.id
_entity.type
_entity.pdbx_description
1 polymer ?
#
loop_
_entity_poly.entity_id
_entity_poly.type
_entity_poly.pdbx_seq_one_letter_code
_entity_poly.pdbx_strand_id
1 'polypeptide(L)'
;MLERSESDRLQRESWLQRMMRRPEIGSFVVMIIIILALAFASNGKAFNALGLKNNIAIIAQLGIIAVGAALLMIAGEFDLSIGPMIAFAGMSIAIMMKWGLPFGLGEATPFLAFLITLCMT
;
A
#
# COMPACT_ATOMS: atom_id res chain seq x y z
N MET A 1 -26.58 37.86 -2.65
CA MET A 1 -25.23 37.68 -3.23
C MET A 1 -24.25 38.18 -2.19
N LEU A 2 -23.55 37.28 -1.50
CA LEU A 2 -22.48 37.68 -0.58
C LEU A 2 -21.31 38.18 -1.44
N GLU A 3 -21.01 39.47 -1.35
CA GLU A 3 -19.81 40.06 -1.97
C GLU A 3 -18.58 39.34 -1.41
N ARG A 4 -17.96 38.48 -2.22
CA ARG A 4 -16.63 37.94 -1.94
C ARG A 4 -15.63 39.08 -2.13
N SER A 5 -15.29 39.74 -1.03
CA SER A 5 -14.23 40.74 -0.95
C SER A 5 -12.91 40.19 -1.53
N GLU A 6 -12.23 40.97 -2.39
CA GLU A 6 -10.93 40.63 -2.96
C GLU A 6 -9.86 40.29 -1.90
N SER A 7 -10.08 40.69 -0.65
CA SER A 7 -9.25 40.32 0.51
C SER A 7 -9.19 38.82 0.78
N ASP A 8 -10.18 38.04 0.35
CA ASP A 8 -10.23 36.57 0.52
C ASP A 8 -9.17 35.86 -0.36
N ARG A 9 -8.70 36.52 -1.43
CA ARG A 9 -7.60 36.02 -2.30
C ARG A 9 -6.21 36.26 -1.70
N LEU A 10 -6.11 37.17 -0.73
CA LEU A 10 -4.86 37.54 -0.06
C LEU A 10 -4.70 36.86 1.30
N GLN A 11 -5.57 35.90 1.65
CA GLN A 11 -5.31 35.04 2.81
C GLN A 11 -3.98 34.32 2.59
N ARG A 12 -2.95 34.76 3.32
CA ARG A 12 -1.70 34.03 3.47
C ARG A 12 -2.07 32.62 3.92
N GLU A 13 -1.96 31.66 3.02
CA GLU A 13 -2.15 30.27 3.41
C GLU A 13 -1.15 29.98 4.53
N SER A 14 -1.69 29.57 5.67
CA SER A 14 -0.86 29.18 6.80
C SER A 14 0.08 28.07 6.33
N TRP A 15 1.30 28.05 6.86
CA TRP A 15 2.28 27.00 6.52
C TRP A 15 1.69 25.58 6.71
N LEU A 16 0.77 25.43 7.67
CA LEU A 16 -0.03 24.24 7.91
C LEU A 16 -0.99 23.90 6.75
N GLN A 17 -1.74 24.87 6.21
CA GLN A 17 -2.60 24.65 5.04
C GLN A 17 -1.80 24.26 3.80
N ARG A 18 -0.64 24.90 3.60
CA ARG A 18 0.25 24.58 2.48
C ARG A 18 0.87 23.17 2.62
N MET A 19 1.17 22.75 3.85
CA MET A 19 1.64 21.40 4.14
C MET A 19 0.53 20.38 3.87
N MET A 20 -0.68 20.57 4.44
CA MET A 20 -1.81 19.64 4.30
C MET A 20 -2.30 19.45 2.86
N ARG A 21 -2.04 20.41 1.97
CA ARG A 21 -2.36 20.29 0.54
C ARG A 21 -1.42 19.38 -0.24
N ARG A 22 -0.29 18.96 0.33
CA ARG A 22 0.60 18.01 -0.33
C ARG A 22 0.07 16.59 -0.14
N PRO A 23 -0.17 15.82 -1.22
CA PRO A 23 -0.66 14.45 -1.13
C PRO A 23 0.30 13.53 -0.36
N GLU A 24 1.58 13.87 -0.32
CA GLU A 24 2.64 13.18 0.44
C GLU A 24 2.41 13.17 1.97
N ILE A 25 1.70 14.16 2.51
CA ILE A 25 1.48 14.26 3.96
C ILE A 25 0.49 13.19 4.45
N GLY A 26 -0.46 12.78 3.60
CA GLY A 26 -1.42 11.74 3.95
C GLY A 26 -0.74 10.41 4.27
N SER A 27 0.17 9.95 3.41
CA SER A 27 0.90 8.69 3.62
C SER A 27 1.83 8.77 4.83
N PHE A 28 2.48 9.92 5.05
CA PHE A 28 3.34 10.13 6.20
C PHE A 28 2.58 10.11 7.54
N VAL A 29 1.40 10.72 7.60
CA VAL A 29 0.55 10.72 8.79
C VAL A 29 0.06 9.30 9.10
N VAL A 30 -0.40 8.56 8.09
CA VAL A 30 -0.83 7.16 8.26
C VAL A 30 0.32 6.28 8.76
N MET A 31 1.53 6.44 8.22
CA MET A 31 2.73 5.74 8.68
C MET A 31 2.98 5.97 10.18
N ILE A 32 2.94 7.21 10.64
CA ILE A 32 3.13 7.55 12.06
C ILE A 32 2.06 6.88 12.93
N ILE A 33 0.78 6.99 12.53
CA ILE A 33 -0.33 6.39 13.27
C ILE A 33 -0.14 4.88 13.42
N ILE A 34 0.25 4.18 12.34
CA ILE A 34 0.47 2.72 12.36
C ILE A 34 1.67 2.37 13.25
N ILE A 35 2.79 3.09 13.16
CA ILE A 35 3.97 2.87 14.00
C ILE A 35 3.61 2.97 15.49
N LEU A 36 2.87 4.01 15.87
CA LEU A 36 2.42 4.21 17.24
C LEU A 36 1.43 3.14 17.70
N ALA A 37 0.47 2.77 16.84
CA ALA A 37 -0.50 1.72 17.12
C ALA A 37 0.20 0.36 17.34
N LEU A 38 1.20 0.01 16.52
CA LEU A 38 2.00 -1.20 16.66
C LEU A 38 2.89 -1.16 17.90
N ALA A 39 3.47 0.00 18.22
CA ALA A 39 4.26 0.18 19.45
C ALA A 39 3.42 -0.12 20.69
N PHE A 40 2.21 0.43 20.72
CA PHE A 40 1.27 0.22 21.81
C PHE A 40 0.75 -1.22 21.87
N ALA A 41 0.24 -1.75 20.75
CA ALA A 41 -0.32 -3.10 20.67
C ALA A 41 0.71 -4.19 21.03
N SER A 42 1.98 -3.96 20.69
CA SER A 42 3.05 -4.93 20.95
C SER A 42 3.79 -4.71 22.28
N ASN A 43 3.41 -3.74 23.11
CA ASN A 43 4.19 -3.32 24.30
C ASN A 43 5.68 -3.09 23.97
N GLY A 44 5.97 -2.45 22.84
CA GLY A 44 7.33 -2.19 22.36
C GLY A 44 8.10 -3.39 21.77
N LYS A 45 7.58 -4.62 21.84
CA LYS A 45 8.27 -5.82 21.31
C LYS A 45 8.38 -5.84 19.77
N ALA A 46 7.49 -5.14 19.07
CA ALA A 46 7.51 -5.02 17.61
C ALA A 46 8.77 -4.33 17.08
N PHE A 47 9.43 -3.50 17.91
CA PHE A 47 10.66 -2.78 17.57
C PHE A 47 11.93 -3.49 18.05
N ASN A 48 11.86 -4.78 18.42
CA ASN A 48 13.06 -5.58 18.68
C ASN A 48 13.91 -5.70 17.39
N ALA A 49 15.22 -5.87 17.51
CA ALA A 49 16.17 -5.96 16.40
C ALA A 49 15.77 -7.01 15.35
N LEU A 50 15.22 -8.15 15.78
CA LEU A 50 14.72 -9.18 14.87
C LEU A 50 13.44 -8.76 14.14
N GLY A 51 12.51 -8.10 14.84
CA GLY A 51 11.27 -7.58 14.28
C GLY A 51 11.54 -6.48 13.25
N LEU A 52 12.44 -5.54 13.59
CA LEU A 52 12.86 -4.48 12.69
C LEU A 52 13.57 -5.04 11.45
N LYS A 53 14.46 -6.02 11.62
CA LYS A 53 15.10 -6.71 10.49
C LYS A 53 14.06 -7.34 9.55
N ASN A 54 13.09 -8.07 10.10
CA ASN A 54 12.05 -8.72 9.30
C ASN A 54 11.17 -7.70 8.58
N ASN A 55 10.76 -6.64 9.28
CA ASN A 55 9.94 -5.58 8.70
C ASN A 55 10.68 -4.84 7.58
N ILE A 56 11.95 -4.48 7.78
CA ILE A 56 12.76 -3.82 6.75
C ILE A 56 12.95 -4.73 5.54
N ALA A 57 13.14 -6.04 5.73
CA ALA A 57 13.24 -6.98 4.61
C ALA A 57 11.97 -7.02 3.76
N ILE A 58 10.79 -7.06 4.38
CA ILE A 58 9.49 -7.02 3.69
C ILE A 58 9.28 -5.67 2.99
N ILE A 59 9.60 -4.56 3.66
CA ILE A 59 9.50 -3.21 3.09
C ILE A 59 10.41 -3.07 1.87
N ALA A 60 11.65 -3.58 1.94
CA ALA A 60 12.58 -3.56 0.82
C ALA A 60 12.05 -4.36 -0.38
N GLN A 61 11.49 -5.54 -0.14
CA GLN A 61 10.86 -6.34 -1.19
C GLN A 61 9.70 -5.60 -1.87
N LEU A 62 8.78 -5.03 -1.10
CA LEU A 62 7.66 -4.25 -1.63
C LEU A 62 8.13 -2.97 -2.34
N GLY A 63 9.18 -2.33 -1.83
CA GLY A 63 9.77 -1.12 -2.41
C GLY A 63 10.39 -1.39 -3.78
N ILE A 64 11.13 -2.48 -3.95
CA ILE A 64 11.69 -2.89 -5.24
C ILE A 64 10.58 -3.11 -6.27
N ILE A 65 9.51 -3.81 -5.87
CA ILE A 65 8.35 -4.06 -6.74
C ILE A 65 7.64 -2.76 -7.11
N ALA A 66 7.45 -1.85 -6.15
CA ALA A 66 6.81 -0.56 -6.36
C ALA A 66 7.58 0.34 -7.33
N VAL A 67 8.92 0.31 -7.31
CA VAL A 67 9.75 1.03 -8.29
C VAL A 67 9.52 0.50 -9.70
N GLY A 68 9.49 -0.83 -9.88
CA GLY A 68 9.17 -1.43 -11.17
C GLY A 68 7.78 -1.03 -11.68
N ALA A 69 6.77 -1.09 -10.80
CA ALA A 69 5.41 -0.66 -11.12
C ALA A 69 5.32 0.82 -11.48
N ALA A 70 6.01 1.71 -10.75
CA ALA A 70 6.04 3.14 -11.03
C ALA A 70 6.69 3.44 -12.40
N LEU A 71 7.77 2.73 -12.75
CA LEU A 71 8.39 2.87 -14.07
C LEU A 71 7.44 2.45 -15.20
N LEU A 72 6.69 1.36 -15.01
CA LEU A 72 5.69 0.90 -16.00
C LEU A 72 4.48 1.83 -16.11
N MET A 73 4.01 2.41 -15.00
CA MET A 73 2.96 3.44 -14.98
C MET A 73 3.39 4.70 -15.74
N ILE A 74 4.66 5.10 -15.61
CA ILE A 74 5.23 6.23 -16.35
C ILE A 74 5.40 5.90 -17.84
N ALA A 75 5.78 4.65 -18.17
CA ALA A 75 5.92 4.18 -19.54
C ALA A 75 4.58 4.07 -20.31
N GLY A 76 3.45 4.17 -19.61
CA GLY A 76 2.11 4.18 -20.22
C GLY A 76 1.60 2.81 -20.64
N GLU A 77 2.31 1.73 -20.30
CA GLU A 77 2.02 0.37 -20.76
C GLU A 77 1.28 -0.50 -19.71
N PHE A 78 1.15 -0.06 -18.45
CA PHE A 78 0.50 -0.90 -17.42
C PHE A 78 -0.27 -0.13 -16.34
N ASP A 79 -1.56 -0.45 -16.24
CA ASP A 79 -2.34 -0.34 -15.00
C ASP A 79 -2.43 -1.71 -14.30
N LEU A 80 -1.30 -2.42 -14.16
CA LEU A 80 -1.31 -3.68 -13.44
C LEU A 80 -1.45 -3.40 -11.95
N SER A 81 -2.66 -3.55 -11.42
CA SER A 81 -2.92 -3.39 -10.00
C SER A 81 -2.34 -4.59 -9.23
N ILE A 82 -1.08 -4.48 -8.83
CA ILE A 82 -0.37 -5.49 -8.00
C ILE A 82 -1.09 -5.71 -6.66
N GLY A 83 -1.79 -4.69 -6.14
CA GLY A 83 -2.51 -4.76 -4.86
C GLY A 83 -3.63 -5.82 -4.84
N PRO A 84 -4.64 -5.72 -5.73
CA PRO A 84 -5.66 -6.75 -5.92
C PRO A 84 -5.10 -8.14 -6.21
N MET A 85 -4.02 -8.26 -7.00
CA MET A 85 -3.39 -9.56 -7.28
C MET A 85 -2.81 -10.21 -6.02
N ILE A 86 -2.09 -9.43 -5.20
CA ILE A 86 -1.52 -9.94 -3.94
C ILE A 86 -2.64 -10.34 -2.98
N ALA A 87 -3.69 -9.51 -2.87
CA ALA A 87 -4.83 -9.80 -1.99
C ALA A 87 -5.59 -11.05 -2.45
N PHE A 88 -5.86 -11.19 -3.75
CA PHE A 88 -6.55 -12.34 -4.32
C PHE A 88 -5.71 -13.61 -4.18
N ALA A 89 -4.44 -13.61 -4.60
CA ALA A 89 -3.55 -14.76 -4.45
C ALA A 89 -3.38 -15.18 -2.99
N GLY A 90 -3.20 -14.23 -2.08
CA GLY A 90 -3.09 -14.51 -0.64
C GLY A 90 -4.37 -15.12 -0.06
N MET A 91 -5.55 -14.61 -0.44
CA MET A 91 -6.83 -15.14 0.00
C MET A 91 -7.09 -16.55 -0.57
N SER A 92 -6.78 -16.78 -1.85
CA SER A 92 -6.88 -18.09 -2.49
C SER A 92 -6.01 -19.12 -1.79
N ILE A 93 -4.75 -18.79 -1.48
CA ILE A 93 -3.86 -19.68 -0.70
C ILE A 93 -4.43 -19.95 0.69
N ALA A 94 -4.92 -18.93 1.39
CA ALA A 94 -5.49 -19.10 2.73
C ALA A 94 -6.72 -20.02 2.73
N ILE A 95 -7.59 -19.92 1.74
CA ILE A 95 -8.75 -20.81 1.57
C ILE A 95 -8.30 -22.23 1.24
N MET A 96 -7.33 -22.40 0.34
CA MET A 96 -6.78 -23.71 -0.01
C MET A 96 -6.15 -24.41 1.21
N MET A 97 -5.39 -23.67 2.01
CA MET A 97 -4.80 -24.18 3.26
C MET A 97 -5.89 -24.61 4.25
N LYS A 98 -6.96 -23.82 4.38
CA LYS A 98 -8.10 -24.16 5.24
C LYS A 98 -8.82 -25.43 4.79
N TRP A 99 -8.84 -25.72 3.48
CA TRP A 99 -9.56 -26.86 2.90
C TRP A 99 -8.65 -28.06 2.58
N GLY A 100 -7.37 -28.00 2.97
CA GLY A 100 -6.42 -29.09 2.80
C GLY A 100 -6.07 -29.42 1.35
N LEU A 101 -6.28 -28.49 0.41
CA LEU A 101 -5.94 -28.71 -0.99
C LEU A 101 -4.41 -28.79 -1.18
N PRO A 102 -3.91 -29.71 -2.03
CA PRO A 102 -2.48 -29.85 -2.26
C PRO A 102 -1.87 -28.59 -2.85
N PHE A 103 -0.74 -28.15 -2.29
CA PHE A 103 0.08 -27.08 -2.85
C PHE A 103 0.63 -27.54 -4.21
N GLY A 104 0.16 -26.92 -5.29
CA GLY A 104 0.69 -27.12 -6.64
C GLY A 104 -0.09 -28.06 -7.58
N LEU A 105 -1.24 -28.61 -7.17
CA LEU A 105 -2.04 -29.56 -7.99
C LEU A 105 -3.53 -29.21 -8.08
N GLY A 106 -3.89 -27.92 -8.06
CA GLY A 106 -5.28 -27.49 -8.23
C GLY A 106 -5.42 -26.30 -9.16
N GLU A 107 -6.57 -26.23 -9.83
CA GLU A 107 -7.07 -25.19 -10.75
C GLU A 107 -7.15 -23.76 -10.16
N ALA A 108 -6.44 -23.44 -9.07
CA ALA A 108 -6.52 -22.17 -8.34
C ALA A 108 -5.16 -21.75 -7.75
N THR A 109 -4.10 -21.82 -8.55
CA THR A 109 -2.77 -21.37 -8.12
C THR A 109 -2.64 -19.83 -8.17
N PRO A 110 -1.67 -19.24 -7.45
CA PRO A 110 -1.32 -17.82 -7.57
C PRO A 110 -1.00 -17.41 -9.01
N PHE A 111 -0.54 -18.35 -9.84
CA PHE A 111 -0.30 -18.15 -11.26
C PHE A 111 -1.60 -18.02 -12.06
N LEU A 112 -2.62 -18.84 -11.79
CA LEU A 112 -3.94 -18.69 -12.43
C LEU A 112 -4.63 -17.40 -11.97
N ALA A 113 -4.54 -17.09 -10.67
CA ALA A 113 -4.98 -15.81 -10.12
C ALA A 113 -4.31 -14.63 -10.85
N PHE A 114 -3.00 -14.75 -11.10
CA PHE A 114 -2.25 -13.77 -11.86
C PHE A 114 -2.76 -13.63 -13.30
N LEU A 115 -2.96 -14.75 -14.00
CA LEU A 115 -3.46 -14.74 -15.38
C LEU A 115 -4.89 -14.19 -15.49
N ILE A 116 -5.78 -14.54 -14.55
CA ILE A 116 -7.16 -14.04 -14.53
C ILE A 116 -7.16 -12.52 -14.36
N THR A 117 -6.40 -11.98 -13.41
CA THR A 117 -6.33 -10.53 -13.24
C THR A 117 -5.69 -9.87 -14.45
N LEU A 118 -4.64 -10.45 -15.04
CA LEU A 118 -4.01 -9.95 -16.27
C LEU A 118 -5.01 -9.90 -17.44
N CYS A 119 -5.92 -10.86 -17.56
CA CYS A 119 -6.96 -10.83 -18.59
C CYS A 119 -8.10 -9.83 -18.31
N MET A 120 -8.27 -9.39 -17.06
CA MET A 120 -9.33 -8.46 -16.65
C MET A 120 -8.89 -6.99 -16.64
N THR A 121 -7.59 -6.72 -16.78
CA THR A 121 -7.00 -5.36 -16.86
C THR A 121 -6.57 -5.06 -18.28
#